data_AF-A0A8J4TSW7-F1
#
_entry.id   AF-A0A8J4TSW7-F1
#
_cell.length_a   1.000
_cell.length_b   1.000
_cell.length_c   1.000
_cell.angle_alpha   90.00
_cell.angle_beta   90.00
_cell.angle_gamma   90.00
#
_symmetry.space_group_name_H-M   'P 1'
#
loop_
_entity.id
_entity.type
_entity.pdbx_description
1 polymer ?
#
loop_
_entity_poly.entity_id
_entity_poly.type
_entity_poly.pdbx_seq_one_letter_code
_entity_poly.pdbx_strand_id
1 'polypeptide(L)'
;MESAYEKLGAVLQHVPMQPPSFPVISNVTGDEVRTPVEIRRTLQDQVTGTVRWLDCMERLAALGCDFFVELGPGGCWQAYCGALSKASM
;
A
#
# COMPACT_ATOMS: atom_id res chain seq x y z
N MET A 1 5.35 12.00 15.37
CA MET A 1 5.39 11.64 13.93
C MET A 1 5.19 12.84 13.01
N GLU A 2 4.49 13.90 13.44
CA GLU A 2 4.22 15.11 12.64
C GLU A 2 5.47 15.72 11.99
N SER A 3 6.58 15.83 12.74
CA SER A 3 7.85 16.32 12.20
C SER A 3 8.45 15.46 11.07
N ALA A 4 8.15 14.15 11.04
CA ALA A 4 8.58 13.26 9.95
C ALA A 4 7.65 13.37 8.74
N TYR A 5 6.35 13.54 8.98
CA TYR A 5 5.34 13.78 7.94
C TYR A 5 5.67 15.02 7.11
N GLU A 6 5.97 16.14 7.78
CA GLU A 6 6.31 17.41 7.12
C GLU A 6 7.63 17.32 6.34
N LYS A 7 8.67 16.74 6.97
CA LYS A 7 9.98 16.56 6.32
C LYS A 7 9.90 15.67 5.09
N LEU A 8 9.16 14.57 5.16
CA LEU A 8 8.96 13.69 4.02
C LEU A 8 8.20 14.41 2.90
N GLY A 9 7.13 15.13 3.24
CA GLY A 9 6.37 15.93 2.27
C GLY A 9 7.23 16.92 1.50
N ALA A 10 8.09 17.65 2.22
CA ALA A 10 9.03 18.61 1.61
C ALA A 10 10.02 17.93 0.64
N VAL A 11 10.62 16.81 1.04
CA VAL A 11 11.53 16.06 0.16
C VAL A 11 10.79 15.54 -1.08
N LEU A 12 9.58 15.00 -0.88
CA LEU A 12 8.81 14.42 -1.98
C LEU A 12 8.53 15.46 -3.07
N GLN A 13 8.29 16.74 -2.77
CA GLN A 13 8.06 17.78 -3.80
C GLN A 13 9.12 17.82 -4.90
N HIS A 14 10.36 17.45 -4.57
CA HIS A 14 11.50 17.46 -5.49
C HIS A 14 11.77 16.10 -6.15
N VAL A 15 11.06 15.05 -5.75
CA VAL A 15 11.18 13.71 -6.33
C VAL A 15 10.29 13.61 -7.58
N PRO A 16 10.85 13.29 -8.75
CA PRO A 16 10.06 13.03 -9.95
C PRO A 16 9.23 11.76 -9.75
N MET A 17 7.92 11.88 -9.99
CA MET A 17 6.97 10.78 -9.87
C MET A 17 6.42 10.45 -11.26
N GLN A 18 6.23 9.16 -11.54
CA GLN A 18 5.65 8.68 -12.78
C GLN A 18 4.38 7.87 -12.47
N PRO A 19 3.38 7.85 -13.36
CA PRO A 19 2.29 6.88 -13.27
C PRO A 19 2.84 5.46 -13.19
N PRO A 20 2.28 4.59 -12.34
CA PRO A 20 2.78 3.23 -12.20
C PRO A 20 2.40 2.43 -13.46
N SER A 21 3.29 1.53 -13.89
CA SER A 21 3.06 0.67 -15.06
C SER A 21 2.13 -0.51 -14.78
N PHE A 22 1.80 -0.76 -13.52
CA PHE A 22 0.90 -1.80 -13.04
C PHE A 22 0.11 -1.27 -11.82
N PRO A 23 -1.03 -1.89 -11.46
CA PRO A 23 -1.80 -1.48 -10.29
C PRO A 23 -0.96 -1.50 -9.01
N VAL A 24 -0.94 -0.38 -8.27
CA VAL A 24 -0.30 -0.26 -6.97
C VAL A 24 -1.36 0.17 -5.96
N ILE A 25 -1.56 -0.63 -4.92
CA ILE A 25 -2.56 -0.34 -3.89
C ILE A 25 -1.90 0.43 -2.74
N SER A 26 -2.48 1.56 -2.35
CA SER A 26 -1.98 2.34 -1.22
C SER A 26 -2.53 1.82 0.10
N ASN A 27 -1.63 1.61 1.06
CA ASN A 27 -1.99 1.23 2.43
C ASN A 27 -2.82 2.30 3.16
N VAL A 28 -2.84 3.55 2.68
CA VAL A 28 -3.60 4.64 3.30
C VAL A 28 -5.06 4.64 2.81
N THR A 29 -5.28 4.30 1.54
CA THR A 29 -6.60 4.39 0.91
C THR A 29 -7.29 3.05 0.76
N GLY A 30 -6.54 1.94 0.70
CA GLY A 30 -7.06 0.62 0.32
C GLY A 30 -7.37 0.51 -1.18
N ASP A 31 -6.99 1.49 -1.99
CA ASP A 31 -7.31 1.57 -3.42
C ASP A 31 -6.04 1.82 -4.26
N GLU A 32 -6.16 1.64 -5.56
CA GLU A 32 -5.15 1.93 -6.56
C GLU A 32 -4.76 3.41 -6.55
N VAL A 33 -3.46 3.69 -6.56
CA VAL A 33 -2.91 5.00 -6.89
C VAL A 33 -2.48 5.02 -8.36
N ARG A 34 -2.92 6.04 -9.11
CA ARG A 34 -2.72 6.09 -10.57
C ARG A 34 -1.90 7.30 -11.00
N THR A 35 -1.99 8.40 -10.26
CA THR A 35 -1.37 9.67 -10.65
C THR A 35 -0.16 10.01 -9.79
N PRO A 36 0.83 10.74 -10.33
CA PRO A 36 1.94 11.32 -9.57
C PRO A 36 1.51 12.09 -8.31
N VAL A 37 0.37 12.79 -8.38
CA VAL A 37 -0.19 13.57 -7.27
C VAL A 37 -0.70 12.65 -6.16
N GLU A 38 -1.47 11.62 -6.50
CA GLU A 38 -1.95 10.62 -5.53
C GLU A 38 -0.79 9.86 -4.88
N ILE A 39 0.22 9.46 -5.66
CA ILE A 39 1.42 8.80 -5.15
C ILE A 39 2.12 9.69 -4.14
N ARG A 40 2.39 10.95 -4.49
CA ARG A 40 3.05 11.91 -3.60
C ARG A 40 2.27 12.08 -2.29
N ARG A 41 0.97 12.30 -2.38
CA ARG A 41 0.09 12.47 -1.22
C ARG A 41 0.11 11.23 -0.33
N THR A 42 -0.16 10.06 -0.90
CA THR A 42 -0.26 8.81 -0.11
C THR A 42 1.08 8.39 0.50
N LEU A 43 2.20 8.68 -0.16
CA LEU A 43 3.54 8.46 0.40
C LEU A 43 3.84 9.33 1.62
N GLN A 44 3.24 10.52 1.70
CA GLN A 44 3.33 11.38 2.88
C GLN A 44 2.33 10.93 3.96
N ASP A 45 1.07 10.72 3.57
CA ASP A 45 -0.03 10.31 4.44
C ASP A 45 0.24 8.99 5.16
N GLN A 46 0.98 8.04 4.56
CA GLN A 46 1.33 6.78 5.23
C GLN A 46 2.21 6.95 6.48
N VAL A 47 2.89 8.09 6.65
CA VAL A 47 3.75 8.32 7.82
C VAL A 47 2.92 8.38 9.10
N THR A 48 1.67 8.82 9.01
CA THR A 48 0.75 8.98 10.15
C THR A 48 -0.56 8.23 9.98
N GLY A 49 -0.85 7.75 8.77
CA GLY A 49 -2.08 7.05 8.42
C GLY A 49 -2.12 5.60 8.90
N THR A 50 -3.34 5.11 9.11
CA THR A 50 -3.61 3.70 9.39
C THR A 50 -3.32 2.84 8.17
N VAL A 51 -2.70 1.68 8.38
CA VAL A 51 -2.52 0.66 7.34
C VAL A 51 -3.84 -0.09 7.15
N ARG A 52 -4.50 0.15 6.02
CA ARG A 52 -5.80 -0.43 5.64
C ARG A 52 -5.63 -1.78 4.92
N TRP A 53 -5.00 -2.75 5.60
CA TRP A 53 -4.59 -3.98 4.96
C TRP A 53 -5.73 -4.83 4.38
N LEU A 54 -6.83 -4.99 5.13
CA LEU A 54 -7.97 -5.80 4.67
C LEU A 54 -8.53 -5.23 3.36
N ASP A 55 -8.73 -3.91 3.33
CA ASP A 55 -9.22 -3.20 2.14
C ASP A 55 -8.26 -3.41 0.94
N CYS A 56 -6.95 -3.38 1.18
CA CYS A 56 -5.97 -3.69 0.14
C CYS A 56 -6.14 -5.12 -0.41
N MET A 57 -6.34 -6.10 0.47
CA MET A 57 -6.51 -7.50 0.06
C MET A 57 -7.82 -7.72 -0.68
N GLU A 58 -8.92 -7.13 -0.21
CA GLU A 58 -10.21 -7.17 -0.89
C GLU A 58 -10.11 -6.53 -2.29
N ARG A 59 -9.39 -5.41 -2.41
CA ARG A 59 -9.15 -4.78 -3.71
C ARG A 59 -8.32 -5.66 -4.64
N LEU A 60 -7.25 -6.29 -4.15
CA LEU A 60 -6.43 -7.21 -4.95
C LEU A 60 -7.24 -8.44 -5.40
N ALA A 61 -8.07 -9.00 -4.52
CA ALA A 61 -8.97 -10.10 -4.87
C ALA A 61 -10.00 -9.67 -5.93
N ALA A 62 -10.56 -8.47 -5.83
CA ALA A 62 -11.48 -7.91 -6.83
C ALA A 62 -10.81 -7.66 -8.19
N LEU A 63 -9.49 -7.42 -8.21
CA LEU A 63 -8.68 -7.34 -9.43
C LEU A 63 -8.30 -8.72 -9.99
N GLY A 64 -8.71 -9.82 -9.34
CA GLY A 64 -8.47 -11.19 -9.78
C GLY A 64 -7.14 -11.78 -9.32
N CYS A 65 -6.47 -11.17 -8.32
CA CYS A 65 -5.25 -11.75 -7.76
C CYS A 65 -5.58 -12.94 -6.85
N ASP A 66 -5.04 -14.12 -7.18
CA ASP A 66 -5.18 -15.37 -6.41
C ASP A 66 -3.83 -15.91 -5.90
N PHE A 67 -2.73 -15.33 -6.36
CA PHE A 67 -1.37 -15.70 -5.99
C PHE A 67 -0.60 -14.50 -5.42
N PHE A 68 0.01 -14.68 -4.25
CA PHE A 68 0.72 -13.63 -3.52
C PHE A 68 2.15 -14.05 -3.22
N VAL A 69 3.09 -13.15 -3.53
CA VAL A 69 4.51 -13.31 -3.20
C VAL A 69 4.90 -12.22 -2.22
N GLU A 70 5.39 -12.63 -1.05
CA GLU A 70 6.01 -11.71 -0.09
C GLU A 70 7.49 -11.52 -0.45
N LEU A 71 7.88 -10.27 -0.67
CA LEU A 71 9.26 -9.90 -0.94
C LEU A 71 9.84 -9.22 0.31
N GLY A 72 10.42 -10.02 1.20
CA GLY A 72 11.06 -9.52 2.42
C GLY A 72 11.40 -10.64 3.40
N PRO A 73 12.30 -10.38 4.37
CA PRO A 73 12.59 -11.34 5.42
C PRO A 73 11.42 -11.44 6.42
N GLY A 74 11.09 -12.66 6.86
CA GLY A 74 10.24 -12.87 8.05
C GLY A 74 8.87 -13.50 7.84
N GLY A 75 8.36 -13.63 6.60
CA GLY A 75 7.12 -14.39 6.31
C GLY A 75 5.87 -13.89 7.03
N CYS A 76 5.88 -12.64 7.50
CA CYS A 76 4.81 -12.08 8.34
C CYS A 76 3.52 -11.97 7.53
N TRP A 77 3.64 -11.56 6.26
CA TRP A 77 2.50 -11.45 5.36
C TRP A 77 1.98 -12.81 4.91
N GLN A 78 2.86 -13.78 4.66
CA GLN A 78 2.47 -15.16 4.34
C GLN A 78 1.65 -15.79 5.48
N ALA A 79 2.05 -15.58 6.73
CA ALA A 79 1.29 -16.07 7.88
C ALA A 79 -0.12 -15.46 7.94
N TYR A 80 -0.24 -14.16 7.64
CA TYR A 80 -1.51 -13.43 7.71
C TYR A 80 -2.44 -13.75 6.52
N CYS A 81 -1.91 -13.89 5.30
CA CYS A 81 -2.67 -14.37 4.14
C CYS A 81 -3.16 -15.82 4.34
N GLY A 82 -2.34 -16.68 4.96
CA GLY A 82 -2.75 -18.04 5.30
C GLY A 82 -3.90 -18.11 6.31
N ALA A 83 -4.05 -17.09 7.17
CA ALA A 83 -5.18 -17.01 8.11
C ALA A 83 -6.51 -16.68 7.43
N LEU A 84 -6.52 -15.81 6.41
CA LEU A 84 -7.73 -15.48 5.65
C LEU A 84 -8.28 -16.66 4.84
N SER A 85 -7.40 -17.50 4.29
CA SER A 85 -7.80 -18.71 3.57
C SER A 85 -8.53 -19.72 4.46
N LYS A 86 -8.20 -19.77 5.76
CA LYS A 86 -8.87 -20.65 6.74
C LYS A 86 -10.18 -20.10 7.27
N ALA A 87 -10.38 -18.78 7.27
CA ALA A 87 -11.61 -18.15 7.73
C ALA A 87 -12.75 -18.22 6.71
N SER A 88 -12.44 -18.65 5.48
CA SER A 88 -13.38 -18.77 4.35
C SER A 88 -13.75 -20.22 4.02
N MET A 89 -13.43 -21.18 4.90
CA MET A 89 -13.88 -22.59 4.86
C MET A 89 -14.82 -22.90 6.02
#